data_AF-A0A9P0KVH6-F1
#
_entry.id   AF-A0A9P0KVH6-F1
#
_cell.length_a   1.000
_cell.length_b   1.000
_cell.length_c   1.000
_cell.angle_alpha   90.00
_cell.angle_beta   90.00
_cell.angle_gamma   90.00
#
_symmetry.space_group_name_H-M   'P 1'
#
loop_
_entity.id
_entity.type
_entity.pdbx_description
1 polymer ?
#
loop_
_entity_poly.entity_id
_entity_poly.type
_entity_poly.pdbx_seq_one_letter_code
_entity_poly.pdbx_strand_id
1 'polypeptide(L)'
;MIWISSILSFCYQGQNITDSANKYYKLLCNLPWNTWNERNKKLYLFMLMNSNEGLSITCYGVKFLNLVYLMHGLKTIYSLGCVVAKMK
;
A
#
# COMPACT_ATOMS: atom_id res chain seq x y z
N MET A 1 0.76 19.87 16.20
CA MET A 1 0.88 18.49 16.71
C MET A 1 -0.23 17.57 16.20
N ILE A 2 -1.50 17.99 16.26
CA ILE A 2 -2.70 17.20 15.88
C ILE A 2 -2.71 16.74 14.40
N TRP A 3 -2.21 17.55 13.47
CA TRP A 3 -2.17 17.21 12.05
C TRP A 3 -1.20 16.05 11.73
N ILE A 4 -0.09 15.96 12.47
CA ILE A 4 0.94 14.95 12.26
C ILE A 4 0.41 13.58 12.71
N SER A 5 -0.31 13.51 13.84
CA SER A 5 -0.94 12.27 14.29
C SER A 5 -2.00 11.77 13.32
N SER A 6 -2.80 12.65 12.72
CA SER A 6 -3.79 12.25 11.72
C SER A 6 -3.14 11.65 10.47
N ILE A 7 -2.09 12.29 9.94
CA ILE A 7 -1.35 11.78 8.78
C ILE A 7 -0.73 10.40 9.06
N LEU A 8 -0.17 10.21 10.26
CA LEU A 8 0.38 8.91 10.67
C LEU A 8 -0.69 7.83 10.73
N SER A 9 -1.87 8.12 11.31
CA SER A 9 -3.00 7.19 11.36
C SER A 9 -3.49 6.79 9.97
N PHE A 10 -3.58 7.73 9.03
CA PHE A 10 -3.95 7.43 7.64
C PHE A 10 -2.89 6.58 6.92
N CYS A 11 -1.60 6.88 7.11
CA CYS A 11 -0.50 6.07 6.56
C CYS A 11 -0.52 4.63 7.11
N TYR A 12 -0.77 4.46 8.42
CA TYR A 12 -0.83 3.15 9.05
C TYR A 12 -2.00 2.32 8.54
N GLN A 13 -3.19 2.93 8.44
CA GLN A 13 -4.35 2.25 7.87
C GLN A 13 -4.15 1.90 6.40
N GLY A 14 -3.57 2.82 5.61
CA GLY A 14 -3.22 2.58 4.21
C GLY A 14 -2.30 1.36 4.05
N GLN A 15 -1.25 1.27 4.86
CA GLN A 15 -0.36 0.11 4.86
C GLN A 15 -1.04 -1.19 5.26
N ASN A 16 -1.87 -1.17 6.32
CA ASN A 16 -2.53 -2.38 6.79
C ASN A 16 -3.50 -2.94 5.73
N ILE A 17 -4.17 -2.06 4.98
CA ILE A 17 -5.05 -2.43 3.88
C ILE A 17 -4.23 -3.03 2.72
N THR A 18 -3.11 -2.41 2.34
CA THR A 18 -2.23 -2.94 1.29
C THR A 18 -1.61 -4.29 1.68
N ASP A 19 -1.19 -4.47 2.94
CA ASP A 19 -0.66 -5.74 3.43
C ASP A 19 -1.73 -6.85 3.44
N SER A 20 -2.95 -6.52 3.86
CA SER A 20 -4.09 -7.43 3.84
C SER A 20 -4.47 -7.83 2.41
N ALA A 21 -4.45 -6.90 1.46
CA ALA A 21 -4.69 -7.19 0.05
C ALA A 21 -3.61 -8.11 -0.55
N ASN A 22 -2.35 -7.92 -0.18
CA ASN A 22 -1.25 -8.78 -0.62
C ASN A 22 -1.36 -10.20 -0.02
N LYS A 23 -1.77 -10.30 1.25
CA LYS A 23 -2.10 -11.59 1.88
C LYS A 23 -3.26 -12.29 1.17
N TYR A 24 -4.31 -11.54 0.82
CA TYR A 24 -5.46 -12.07 0.06
C TYR A 24 -5.02 -12.62 -1.30
N TYR A 25 -4.21 -11.88 -2.05
CA TYR A 25 -3.66 -12.34 -3.34
C TYR A 25 -2.81 -13.62 -3.19
N LYS A 26 -1.92 -13.67 -2.20
CA LYS A 26 -1.10 -14.88 -1.92
C LYS A 26 -1.96 -16.08 -1.55
N LEU A 27 -3.02 -15.87 -0.77
CA LEU A 27 -3.97 -16.93 -0.45
C LEU A 27 -4.66 -17.42 -1.72
N LEU A 28 -5.14 -16.51 -2.58
CA LEU A 28 -5.73 -16.84 -3.88
C LEU A 28 -4.79 -17.68 -4.76
N CYS A 29 -3.50 -17.35 -4.83
CA CYS A 29 -2.52 -18.14 -5.59
C CYS A 29 -2.31 -19.56 -5.03
N ASN A 30 -2.51 -19.77 -3.73
CA ASN A 30 -2.27 -21.06 -3.07
C ASN A 30 -3.50 -22.00 -3.06
N LEU A 31 -4.67 -21.59 -3.55
CA LEU A 31 -5.83 -22.48 -3.60
C LEU A 31 -5.68 -23.54 -4.72
N PRO A 32 -6.12 -24.78 -4.49
CA PRO A 32 -6.12 -25.84 -5.50
C PRO A 32 -7.26 -25.64 -6.50
N TRP A 33 -7.20 -24.58 -7.31
CA TRP A 33 -8.21 -24.21 -8.30
C TRP A 33 -8.38 -25.25 -9.41
N ASN A 34 -7.39 -26.13 -9.60
CA ASN A 34 -7.42 -27.19 -10.61
C ASN A 34 -8.59 -28.17 -10.43
N THR A 35 -8.98 -28.47 -9.19
CA THR A 35 -10.04 -29.44 -8.87
C THR A 35 -11.44 -28.85 -8.89
N TRP A 36 -11.58 -27.55 -9.14
CA TRP A 36 -12.87 -26.86 -9.08
C TRP A 36 -13.67 -27.00 -10.38
N ASN A 37 -15.00 -26.90 -10.23
CA ASN A 37 -15.94 -26.87 -11.35
C ASN A 37 -15.74 -25.59 -12.20
N GLU A 38 -16.08 -25.62 -13.49
CA GLU A 38 -15.81 -24.52 -14.44
C GLU A 38 -16.41 -23.18 -13.99
N ARG A 39 -17.61 -23.22 -13.41
CA ARG A 39 -18.27 -22.03 -12.85
C ARG A 39 -17.44 -21.38 -11.73
N ASN A 40 -16.83 -22.18 -10.87
CA ASN A 40 -16.02 -21.71 -9.75
C ASN A 40 -14.64 -21.23 -10.23
N LYS A 41 -14.07 -21.86 -11.26
CA LYS A 41 -12.84 -21.40 -11.92
C LYS A 41 -13.01 -20.02 -12.54
N LYS A 42 -14.16 -19.76 -13.20
CA LYS A 42 -14.45 -18.44 -13.77
C LYS A 42 -14.57 -17.37 -12.70
N LEU A 43 -15.26 -17.66 -11.59
CA LEU A 43 -15.35 -16.77 -10.43
C LEU A 43 -13.98 -16.49 -9.81
N TYR A 44 -13.16 -17.54 -9.63
CA TYR A 44 -11.78 -17.42 -9.15
C TYR A 44 -10.94 -16.52 -10.04
N LEU A 45 -11.02 -16.68 -11.36
CA LEU A 45 -10.29 -15.84 -12.31
C LEU A 45 -10.68 -14.36 -12.17
N PHE A 46 -11.97 -14.05 -11.98
CA PHE A 46 -12.44 -12.69 -11.72
C PHE A 46 -11.89 -12.13 -10.39
N MET A 47 -11.87 -12.93 -9.33
CA MET A 47 -11.31 -12.52 -8.04
C MET A 47 -9.79 -12.29 -8.12
N LEU A 48 -9.08 -13.13 -8.87
CA LEU A 48 -7.64 -13.01 -9.09
C LEU A 48 -7.29 -11.78 -9.93
N MET A 49 -8.06 -11.52 -10.99
CA MET A 49 -7.85 -10.37 -11.87
C MET A 49 -8.08 -9.04 -11.13
N ASN A 50 -9.11 -8.97 -10.28
CA ASN A 50 -9.39 -7.80 -9.44
C ASN A 50 -8.40 -7.60 -8.28
N SER A 51 -7.71 -8.66 -7.83
CA SER A 51 -6.76 -8.56 -6.72
C SER A 51 -5.32 -8.26 -7.16
N ASN A 52 -5.02 -8.41 -8.45
CA ASN A 52 -3.72 -8.09 -9.02
C ASN A 52 -3.47 -6.57 -9.09
N GLU A 53 -4.54 -5.78 -9.23
CA GLU A 53 -4.49 -4.34 -9.00
C GLU A 53 -4.47 -4.11 -7.49
N GLY A 54 -3.27 -4.11 -6.91
CA GLY A 54 -3.08 -3.96 -5.48
C GLY A 54 -3.90 -2.77 -4.97
N LEU A 55 -4.77 -3.02 -3.97
CA LEU A 55 -5.60 -2.01 -3.31
C LEU A 55 -4.70 -0.97 -2.65
N SER A 56 -4.32 0.02 -3.44
CA SER A 56 -3.53 1.15 -3.01
C SER A 56 -4.45 2.33 -2.79
N ILE A 57 -4.57 2.76 -1.54
CA ILE A 57 -5.27 4.00 -1.23
C ILE A 57 -4.39 5.15 -1.72
N THR A 58 -4.80 5.78 -2.81
CA THR A 58 -4.20 7.02 -3.30
C THR A 58 -4.83 8.20 -2.55
N CYS A 59 -4.04 8.96 -1.79
CA CYS A 59 -4.53 10.24 -1.26
C CYS A 59 -4.59 11.24 -2.42
N TYR A 60 -5.80 11.72 -2.75
CA TYR A 60 -6.00 12.80 -3.72
C TYR A 60 -5.37 12.56 -5.11
N GLY A 61 -5.13 11.30 -5.49
CA GLY A 61 -4.51 10.95 -6.78
C GLY A 61 -3.05 11.40 -6.94
N VAL A 62 -2.40 11.90 -5.88
CA VAL A 62 -1.08 12.53 -6.01
C VAL A 62 0.04 11.50 -5.94
N LYS A 63 0.10 10.63 -4.92
CA LYS A 63 1.01 9.46 -4.79
C LYS A 63 0.52 8.44 -3.75
N PHE A 64 1.03 7.20 -3.85
CA PHE A 64 0.78 6.09 -2.92
C PHE A 64 1.07 6.45 -1.46
N LEU A 65 0.05 6.35 -0.58
CA LEU A 65 0.21 6.45 0.88
C LEU A 65 0.86 5.17 1.40
N ASN A 66 2.19 5.12 1.36
CA ASN A 66 2.98 4.06 1.96
C ASN A 66 3.93 4.67 3.00
N LEU A 67 4.29 3.94 4.06
CA LEU A 67 5.20 4.40 5.12
C LEU A 67 6.62 4.66 4.56
N VAL A 68 6.95 4.06 3.41
CA VAL A 68 8.12 4.40 2.57
C VAL A 68 8.08 5.87 2.14
N TYR A 69 6.91 6.42 1.81
CA TYR A 69 6.75 7.83 1.44
C TYR A 69 6.99 8.75 2.65
N LEU A 70 6.53 8.33 3.84
CA LEU A 70 6.80 9.04 5.08
C LEU A 70 8.30 9.07 5.41
N MET A 71 9.02 7.95 5.21
CA MET A 71 10.48 7.89 5.35
C MET A 71 11.19 8.81 4.34
N HIS A 72 10.73 8.85 3.09
CA HIS A 72 11.27 9.78 2.09
C HIS A 72 11.03 11.24 2.49
N GLY A 73 9.84 11.58 2.99
CA GLY A 73 9.52 12.91 3.50
C GLY A 73 10.49 13.35 4.60
N LEU A 74 10.67 12.50 5.62
CA LEU A 74 11.62 12.76 6.71
C LEU A 74 13.05 12.93 6.19
N LYS A 75 13.51 12.06 5.30
CA LYS A 75 14.86 12.13 4.71
C LYS A 75 15.08 13.46 3.97
N THR A 76 14.07 13.95 3.25
CA THR A 76 14.16 15.23 2.53
C THR A 76 14.29 16.40 3.51
N ILE A 77 13.54 16.38 4.61
CA ILE A 77 13.62 17.39 5.67
C ILE A 77 15.01 17.39 6.33
N TYR A 78 15.54 16.22 6.68
CA TYR A 78 16.90 16.09 7.24
C TYR A 78 17.98 16.57 6.28
N SER A 79 17.86 16.23 4.99
CA SER A 79 18.79 16.65 3.94
C SER A 79 18.82 18.18 3.79
N LEU A 80 17.64 18.82 3.71
CA LEU A 80 17.52 20.27 3.63
C LEU A 80 18.07 20.95 4.90
N GLY A 81 17.80 20.39 6.08
CA GLY A 81 18.36 20.87 7.35
C GLY A 81 19.89 20.85 7.36
N CYS A 82 20.51 19.77 6.89
CA CYS A 82 21.97 19.68 6.78
C CYS A 82 22.54 20.69 5.78
N VAL A 83 21.89 20.88 4.63
CA VAL A 83 22.33 21.84 3.61
C VAL A 83 22.26 23.27 4.14
N VAL A 84 21.20 23.64 4.86
CA VAL A 84 21.05 24.96 5.50
C VAL A 84 22.07 25.16 6.63
N ALA A 85 22.30 24.14 7.46
CA ALA A 85 23.29 24.19 8.54
C ALA A 85 24.73 24.31 8.02
N LYS A 86 25.00 23.82 6.80
CA LYS A 86 26.32 23.89 6.15
C LYS A 86 26.54 25.17 5.34
N MET A 87 25.47 25.89 4.99
CA MET A 87 25.52 27.20 4.33
C MET A 87 25.58 28.39 5.31
N LYS A 88 25.42 28.14 6.61
CA LYS A 88 25.51 29.14 7.67
C LYS A 88 26.89 29.08 8.34
#